data_AF-R7KTX8-F1
#
_entry.id   AF-R7KTX8-F1
#
_cell.length_a   1.000
_cell.length_b   1.000
_cell.length_c   1.000
_cell.angle_alpha   90.00
_cell.angle_beta   90.00
_cell.angle_gamma   90.00
#
_symmetry.space_group_name_H-M   'P 1'
#
loop_
_entity.id
_entity.type
_entity.pdbx_description
1 polymer ?
#
loop_
_entity_poly.entity_id
_entity_poly.type
_entity_poly.pdbx_seq_one_letter_code
_entity_poly.pdbx_strand_id
1 'polypeptide(L)'
;MQVKKIAVLAAALLLCSCGEADNSDVLSEAALTSAETSVTEIIDETTAREILTEEYPVSEESISESSIMSEISSEVSTEISEETSETTSPPETQTTAESSETAAYDIRSETVTFSSAKTSSAEEKPVKVTVPKIATGNFTGAKTLENDIASVDISDAASGVVQVSYKGSCSNVKVRITMGDNVYDYGLSGSAVYPLQSGSGEYNVKVLENISGKTYAIALDESFSAEVSDFSPYLLPSQYISFSQSDNCVKKAAELCAGCDSDAEKIAAIFKYVTDNISYDKQLAASVKSGYIPDPDSTLAKGTGICFDYASLFAAMCRSQSIPTKLVMGYVQGNMYHAWNEVYTKETGWVTLDLFIEKNKWNLLDPTFYASADNKSDAAEYMSDKDGYSAVYYY
;
A
#
# COMPACT_ATOMS: atom_id res chain seq x y z
N MET A 1 34.88 21.27 14.70
CA MET A 1 35.50 20.22 15.53
C MET A 1 34.65 20.02 16.78
N GLN A 2 34.27 18.78 17.09
CA GLN A 2 33.78 18.27 18.39
C GLN A 2 32.31 18.57 18.83
N VAL A 3 31.49 17.55 18.55
CA VAL A 3 30.39 16.93 19.34
C VAL A 3 30.30 17.32 20.83
N LYS A 4 29.08 17.53 21.34
CA LYS A 4 28.71 17.13 22.71
C LYS A 4 27.28 16.57 22.79
N LYS A 5 27.21 15.31 23.23
CA LYS A 5 26.03 14.59 23.75
C LYS A 5 25.63 15.17 25.11
N ILE A 6 24.34 15.20 25.43
CA ILE A 6 23.83 15.35 26.79
C ILE A 6 22.80 14.24 27.05
N ALA A 7 23.06 13.46 28.09
CA ALA A 7 22.18 12.45 28.66
C ALA A 7 21.19 13.12 29.64
N VAL A 8 19.98 12.58 29.77
CA VAL A 8 19.01 12.99 30.79
C VAL A 8 18.80 11.85 31.79
N LEU A 9 18.87 12.25 33.06
CA LEU A 9 18.88 11.47 34.28
C LEU A 9 17.47 11.32 34.86
N ALA A 10 17.20 10.16 35.45
CA ALA A 10 15.99 9.83 36.19
C ALA A 10 15.80 10.69 37.47
N ALA A 11 14.54 10.96 37.82
CA ALA A 11 14.15 11.55 39.10
C ALA A 11 13.08 10.68 39.79
N ALA A 12 13.46 10.11 40.93
CA ALA A 12 12.56 9.57 41.93
C ALA A 12 12.35 10.63 43.02
N LEU A 13 11.14 10.74 43.57
CA LEU A 13 10.86 11.54 44.76
C LEU A 13 10.07 10.73 45.80
N LEU A 14 10.70 10.57 46.97
CA LEU A 14 10.13 10.14 48.25
C LEU A 14 9.28 11.25 48.87
N LEU A 15 8.28 10.87 49.68
CA LEU A 15 7.98 11.54 50.96
C LEU A 15 7.64 10.54 52.07
N CYS A 16 8.46 10.59 53.13
CA CYS A 16 8.33 10.17 54.54
C CYS A 16 7.00 10.55 55.22
N SER A 17 6.55 10.14 56.42
CA SER A 17 6.92 9.21 57.54
C SER A 17 5.86 9.50 58.65
N CYS A 18 5.29 8.59 59.45
CA CYS A 18 5.76 8.09 60.77
C CYS A 18 4.52 7.59 61.56
N GLY A 19 4.65 6.53 62.39
CA GLY A 19 3.84 6.36 63.62
C GLY A 19 3.36 4.94 63.95
N GLU A 20 4.04 4.27 64.89
CA GLU A 20 3.71 2.98 65.53
C GLU A 20 2.80 3.12 66.78
N ALA A 21 1.96 2.10 67.06
CA ALA A 21 1.94 1.28 68.30
C ALA A 21 0.53 0.73 68.69
N ASP A 22 0.51 -0.59 68.97
CA ASP A 22 -0.42 -1.50 69.68
C ASP A 22 -1.78 -1.02 70.27
N ASN A 23 -2.83 -1.84 70.08
CA ASN A 23 -3.52 -2.55 71.17
C ASN A 23 -4.49 -3.66 70.67
N SER A 24 -4.79 -4.60 71.57
CA SER A 24 -5.52 -5.86 71.40
C SER A 24 -7.07 -5.78 71.33
N ASP A 25 -7.65 -6.95 70.97
CA ASP A 25 -8.90 -7.56 71.46
C ASP A 25 -10.23 -7.51 70.67
N VAL A 26 -10.68 -8.74 70.33
CA VAL A 26 -12.02 -9.35 70.52
C VAL A 26 -13.13 -9.17 69.45
N LEU A 27 -13.41 -10.33 68.81
CA LEU A 27 -14.69 -10.96 68.42
C LEU A 27 -15.87 -10.11 67.93
N SER A 28 -16.37 -10.43 66.74
CA SER A 28 -17.76 -10.92 66.56
C SER A 28 -18.01 -11.46 65.15
N GLU A 29 -18.67 -12.63 65.10
CA GLU A 29 -19.25 -13.27 63.92
C GLU A 29 -20.57 -12.60 63.50
N ALA A 30 -20.83 -12.53 62.20
CA ALA A 30 -22.14 -12.71 61.53
C ALA A 30 -21.92 -12.54 60.01
N ALA A 31 -21.75 -13.63 59.25
CA ALA A 31 -22.80 -14.34 58.50
C ALA A 31 -23.45 -13.53 57.37
N LEU A 32 -23.19 -13.90 56.11
CA LEU A 32 -24.17 -14.44 55.15
C LEU A 32 -23.66 -14.46 53.68
N THR A 33 -23.52 -15.69 53.16
CA THR A 33 -23.90 -16.17 51.81
C THR A 33 -23.37 -15.48 50.54
N SER A 34 -22.60 -16.19 49.72
CA SER A 34 -23.15 -16.84 48.51
C SER A 34 -22.13 -17.75 47.80
N ALA A 35 -22.61 -18.97 47.50
CA ALA A 35 -22.21 -19.93 46.47
C ALA A 35 -20.76 -19.93 45.93
N GLU A 36 -19.97 -20.90 46.40
CA GLU A 36 -18.98 -21.56 45.55
C GLU A 36 -19.71 -22.34 44.46
N THR A 37 -19.53 -21.93 43.20
CA THR A 37 -19.71 -22.83 42.05
C THR A 37 -18.33 -23.00 41.45
N SER A 38 -17.69 -24.13 41.75
CA SER A 38 -16.47 -24.53 41.07
C SER A 38 -16.81 -24.81 39.61
N VAL A 39 -16.50 -23.88 38.72
CA VAL A 39 -16.34 -24.20 37.30
C VAL A 39 -14.95 -24.81 37.20
N THR A 40 -14.91 -26.13 37.35
CA THR A 40 -13.79 -26.92 36.85
C THR A 40 -13.87 -26.80 35.33
N GLU A 41 -13.15 -25.85 34.75
CA GLU A 41 -12.93 -25.83 33.31
C GLU A 41 -12.21 -27.12 32.95
N ILE A 42 -12.91 -27.97 32.22
CA ILE A 42 -12.32 -29.03 31.43
C ILE A 42 -11.57 -28.32 30.30
N ILE A 43 -10.29 -28.07 30.52
CA ILE A 43 -9.36 -27.71 29.47
C ILE A 43 -9.23 -28.95 28.59
N ASP A 44 -9.86 -28.90 27.42
CA ASP A 44 -9.63 -29.87 26.35
C ASP A 44 -8.16 -29.72 25.91
N GLU A 45 -7.38 -30.77 26.15
CA GLU A 45 -5.94 -30.83 25.95
C GLU A 45 -5.60 -31.05 24.47
N THR A 46 -6.22 -30.25 23.58
CA THR A 46 -6.00 -30.33 22.14
C THR A 46 -5.61 -28.95 21.58
N THR A 47 -4.29 -28.75 21.42
CA THR A 47 -3.62 -27.61 20.75
C THR A 47 -3.55 -26.29 21.53
N ALA A 48 -2.65 -26.19 22.50
CA ALA A 48 -2.18 -24.89 22.99
C ALA A 48 -1.42 -24.18 21.84
N ARG A 49 -2.06 -23.22 21.18
CA ARG A 49 -1.42 -22.35 20.17
C ARG A 49 -0.66 -21.23 20.85
N GLU A 50 0.51 -20.88 20.32
CA GLU A 50 1.27 -19.73 20.80
C GLU A 50 0.44 -18.43 20.66
N ILE A 51 0.41 -17.63 21.73
CA ILE A 51 -0.33 -16.37 21.78
C ILE A 51 0.67 -15.21 21.64
N LEU A 52 0.44 -14.37 20.64
CA LEU A 52 1.14 -13.10 20.46
C LEU A 52 0.29 -11.97 21.06
N THR A 53 0.90 -11.18 21.93
CA THR A 53 0.36 -9.89 22.36
C THR A 53 1.23 -8.80 21.75
N GLU A 54 0.64 -7.94 20.93
CA GLU A 54 1.42 -6.99 20.16
C GLU A 54 1.48 -5.63 20.84
N GLU A 55 2.70 -5.16 21.15
CA GLU A 55 2.97 -3.75 21.38
C GLU A 55 3.38 -3.10 20.04
N TYR A 56 2.40 -2.59 19.31
CA TYR A 56 2.66 -1.92 18.04
C TYR A 56 3.03 -0.45 18.21
N PRO A 57 4.03 0.08 17.47
CA PRO A 57 3.96 1.45 17.01
C PRO A 57 2.78 1.58 16.01
N VAL A 58 1.89 2.51 16.34
CA VAL A 58 0.64 2.90 15.65
C VAL A 58 0.60 2.60 14.15
N SER A 59 -0.16 1.56 13.74
CA SER A 59 -0.55 1.31 12.35
C SER A 59 -2.08 1.29 12.15
N GLU A 60 -2.84 1.71 13.16
CA GLU A 60 -4.31 1.68 13.16
C GLU A 60 -4.97 3.07 13.11
N GLU A 61 -4.23 4.12 12.73
CA GLU A 61 -4.85 5.43 12.56
C GLU A 61 -5.73 5.47 11.31
N SER A 62 -7.01 5.74 11.52
CA SER A 62 -7.98 6.02 10.47
C SER A 62 -7.57 7.26 9.69
N ILE A 63 -7.65 7.17 8.37
CA ILE A 63 -7.44 8.25 7.39
C ILE A 63 -8.47 9.38 7.66
N SER A 64 -8.11 10.39 8.45
CA SER A 64 -8.95 11.59 8.64
C SER A 64 -8.35 12.78 7.89
N GLU A 65 -8.65 12.90 6.60
CA GLU A 65 -7.99 13.85 5.67
C GLU A 65 -8.81 15.13 5.38
N SER A 66 -10.04 15.26 5.91
CA SER A 66 -11.01 16.22 5.38
C SER A 66 -10.73 17.70 5.68
N SER A 67 -9.89 18.03 6.67
CA SER A 67 -9.68 19.41 7.13
C SER A 67 -8.43 20.08 6.56
N ILE A 68 -7.41 19.31 6.19
CA ILE A 68 -6.09 19.82 5.80
C ILE A 68 -5.99 20.03 4.28
N MET A 69 -6.80 19.33 3.46
CA MET A 69 -6.85 19.56 2.00
C MET A 69 -7.21 21.02 1.65
N SER A 70 -7.99 21.70 2.50
CA SER A 70 -8.26 23.15 2.36
C SER A 70 -7.13 24.03 2.91
N GLU A 71 -6.33 23.54 3.85
CA GLU A 71 -5.23 24.30 4.45
C GLU A 71 -4.00 24.32 3.53
N ILE A 72 -3.69 23.22 2.83
CA ILE A 72 -2.64 23.16 1.80
C ILE A 72 -2.94 24.16 0.66
N SER A 73 -4.21 24.26 0.22
CA SER A 73 -4.65 25.28 -0.77
C SER A 73 -4.42 26.73 -0.26
N SER A 74 -4.55 26.94 1.06
CA SER A 74 -4.37 28.26 1.66
C SER A 74 -2.92 28.63 1.98
N GLU A 75 -2.09 27.68 2.41
CA GLU A 75 -0.70 27.94 2.81
C GLU A 75 0.22 28.16 1.59
N VAL A 76 0.00 27.39 0.52
CA VAL A 76 0.68 27.58 -0.79
C VAL A 76 0.43 28.97 -1.36
N SER A 77 -0.77 29.52 -1.17
CA SER A 77 -1.11 30.87 -1.65
C SER A 77 -0.38 32.00 -0.91
N THR A 78 0.20 31.73 0.27
CA THR A 78 0.81 32.76 1.13
C THR A 78 2.31 32.91 0.95
N GLU A 79 3.03 31.85 0.59
CA GLU A 79 4.50 31.88 0.51
C GLU A 79 5.06 32.37 -0.84
N ILE A 80 4.23 32.45 -1.90
CA ILE A 80 4.68 32.84 -3.26
C ILE A 80 4.33 34.31 -3.59
N SER A 81 4.26 35.17 -2.57
CA SER A 81 4.07 36.62 -2.77
C SER A 81 5.37 37.45 -2.62
N GLU A 82 6.48 36.81 -2.26
CA GLU A 82 7.80 37.45 -2.19
C GLU A 82 8.89 36.59 -2.86
N GLU A 83 8.91 36.54 -4.19
CA GLU A 83 10.11 36.87 -4.97
C GLU A 83 9.79 36.81 -6.47
N THR A 84 10.10 37.91 -7.16
CA THR A 84 10.05 37.97 -8.63
C THR A 84 11.47 38.13 -9.16
N SER A 85 11.66 37.61 -10.39
CA SER A 85 12.66 38.01 -11.37
C SER A 85 13.99 37.22 -11.37
N GLU A 86 14.17 36.32 -12.34
CA GLU A 86 14.91 36.60 -13.58
C GLU A 86 14.90 35.40 -14.55
N THR A 87 14.84 35.74 -15.84
CA THR A 87 14.81 34.86 -17.00
C THR A 87 16.21 34.42 -17.44
N THR A 88 16.40 33.16 -17.84
CA THR A 88 17.31 32.78 -18.94
C THR A 88 16.97 31.40 -19.54
N SER A 89 17.02 31.32 -20.87
CA SER A 89 16.82 30.10 -21.68
C SER A 89 18.08 29.21 -21.77
N PRO A 90 17.95 27.93 -22.17
CA PRO A 90 18.97 26.89 -21.96
C PRO A 90 19.90 26.67 -23.16
N PRO A 91 21.02 25.93 -23.02
CA PRO A 91 21.70 25.33 -24.14
C PRO A 91 21.47 23.81 -24.25
N GLU A 92 21.23 23.37 -25.49
CA GLU A 92 21.31 22.01 -25.99
C GLU A 92 22.72 21.41 -25.79
N THR A 93 22.86 20.11 -25.54
CA THR A 93 23.88 19.26 -26.20
C THR A 93 23.56 17.75 -26.11
N GLN A 94 23.71 17.15 -27.29
CA GLN A 94 23.76 15.79 -27.81
C GLN A 94 24.64 14.69 -27.13
N THR A 95 24.14 13.44 -27.27
CA THR A 95 24.81 12.11 -27.48
C THR A 95 25.74 11.57 -26.36
N THR A 96 25.61 10.34 -25.84
CA THR A 96 25.89 9.05 -26.50
C THR A 96 25.34 7.87 -25.70
N ALA A 97 24.96 6.80 -26.42
CA ALA A 97 24.42 5.55 -25.91
C ALA A 97 25.52 4.59 -25.40
N GLU A 98 25.21 3.82 -24.36
CA GLU A 98 25.89 2.56 -24.07
C GLU A 98 24.90 1.55 -23.49
N SER A 99 24.81 0.41 -24.15
CA SER A 99 23.88 -0.69 -23.88
C SER A 99 24.40 -1.62 -22.80
N SER A 100 23.51 -2.13 -21.93
CA SER A 100 23.69 -3.47 -21.36
C SER A 100 22.34 -4.15 -21.22
N GLU A 101 22.30 -5.39 -21.67
CA GLU A 101 21.15 -6.28 -21.77
C GLU A 101 20.77 -6.85 -20.40
N THR A 102 19.48 -6.87 -20.08
CA THR A 102 18.92 -7.79 -19.06
C THR A 102 17.68 -8.47 -19.63
N ALA A 103 17.55 -9.74 -19.28
CA ALA A 103 16.77 -10.78 -19.96
C ALA A 103 15.28 -10.43 -20.13
N ALA A 104 14.81 -10.58 -21.36
CA ALA A 104 13.40 -10.46 -21.73
C ALA A 104 12.62 -11.69 -21.23
N TYR A 105 11.59 -11.45 -20.43
CA TYR A 105 10.52 -12.42 -20.20
C TYR A 105 9.68 -12.53 -21.48
N ASP A 106 9.67 -13.71 -22.10
CA ASP A 106 8.90 -14.03 -23.31
C ASP A 106 7.40 -14.18 -22.96
N ILE A 107 6.65 -13.08 -23.05
CA ILE A 107 5.19 -13.08 -22.92
C ILE A 107 4.58 -13.29 -24.31
N ARG A 108 4.14 -14.52 -24.59
CA ARG A 108 3.31 -14.82 -25.76
C ARG A 108 1.96 -14.13 -25.62
N SER A 109 1.66 -13.22 -26.54
CA SER A 109 0.40 -12.48 -26.64
C SER A 109 -0.68 -13.30 -27.36
N GLU A 110 -1.91 -13.28 -26.84
CA GLU A 110 -3.10 -13.69 -27.59
C GLU A 110 -3.98 -12.47 -27.82
N THR A 111 -4.49 -12.34 -29.04
CA THR A 111 -5.17 -11.14 -29.52
C THR A 111 -6.68 -11.22 -29.31
N VAL A 112 -7.27 -10.25 -28.62
CA VAL A 112 -8.71 -9.97 -28.65
C VAL A 112 -8.93 -8.53 -29.08
N THR A 113 -9.65 -8.32 -30.18
CA THR A 113 -9.84 -7.01 -30.82
C THR A 113 -11.20 -6.39 -30.50
N PHE A 114 -11.21 -5.15 -30.04
CA PHE A 114 -12.42 -4.31 -29.97
C PHE A 114 -12.20 -2.98 -30.72
N SER A 115 -13.23 -2.52 -31.42
CA SER A 115 -13.24 -1.25 -32.14
C SER A 115 -14.01 -0.22 -31.33
N SER A 116 -13.33 0.82 -30.84
CA SER A 116 -13.98 1.97 -30.18
C SER A 116 -14.33 3.04 -31.21
N ALA A 117 -15.52 3.64 -31.10
CA ALA A 117 -15.98 4.71 -31.98
C ALA A 117 -16.03 6.04 -31.21
N LYS A 118 -15.34 7.07 -31.72
CA LYS A 118 -15.50 8.46 -31.29
C LYS A 118 -15.50 9.41 -32.49
N THR A 119 -16.51 10.27 -32.56
CA THR A 119 -16.56 11.55 -33.32
C THR A 119 -15.53 12.52 -32.71
N SER A 120 -14.79 13.41 -33.39
CA SER A 120 -14.98 14.15 -34.64
C SER A 120 -13.63 14.67 -35.20
N SER A 121 -13.47 14.59 -36.53
CA SER A 121 -12.72 15.51 -37.43
C SER A 121 -11.20 15.68 -37.31
N ALA A 122 -10.47 14.59 -37.50
CA ALA A 122 -9.46 14.41 -38.55
C ALA A 122 -9.51 12.93 -38.92
N GLU A 123 -9.19 12.52 -40.14
CA GLU A 123 -9.24 11.10 -40.54
C GLU A 123 -8.06 10.34 -39.90
N GLU A 124 -8.12 10.17 -38.57
CA GLU A 124 -7.23 9.32 -37.80
C GLU A 124 -7.62 7.88 -38.10
N LYS A 125 -6.65 7.12 -38.60
CA LYS A 125 -6.79 5.68 -38.77
C LYS A 125 -7.22 5.08 -37.42
N PRO A 126 -8.18 4.14 -37.39
CA PRO A 126 -8.64 3.56 -36.14
C PRO A 126 -7.45 2.96 -35.38
N VAL A 127 -7.16 3.50 -34.20
CA VAL A 127 -6.07 3.02 -33.34
C VAL A 127 -6.50 1.66 -32.78
N LYS A 128 -5.72 0.63 -33.05
CA LYS A 128 -6.00 -0.74 -32.59
C LYS A 128 -5.70 -0.85 -31.11
N VAL A 129 -6.73 -1.07 -30.30
CA VAL A 129 -6.58 -1.39 -28.87
C VAL A 129 -6.14 -2.85 -28.72
N THR A 130 -5.06 -3.07 -27.95
CA THR A 130 -4.59 -4.40 -27.58
C THR A 130 -4.49 -4.47 -26.06
N VAL A 131 -5.24 -5.39 -25.45
CA VAL A 131 -5.14 -5.64 -24.01
C VAL A 131 -3.96 -6.58 -23.77
N PRO A 132 -2.95 -6.19 -22.96
CA PRO A 132 -1.86 -7.08 -22.60
C PRO A 132 -2.37 -8.34 -21.90
N LYS A 133 -1.60 -9.43 -22.01
CA LYS A 133 -1.85 -10.64 -21.22
C LYS A 133 -1.48 -10.35 -19.77
N ILE A 134 -2.44 -10.49 -18.87
CA ILE A 134 -2.24 -10.24 -17.44
C ILE A 134 -1.76 -11.51 -16.75
N ALA A 135 -0.61 -11.42 -16.09
CA ALA A 135 -0.16 -12.43 -15.14
C ALA A 135 -0.78 -12.14 -13.77
N THR A 136 -1.35 -13.15 -13.12
CA THR A 136 -2.01 -13.03 -11.80
C THR A 136 -1.34 -13.89 -10.74
N GLY A 137 -0.10 -14.31 -11.00
CA GLY A 137 0.59 -15.35 -10.23
C GLY A 137 0.26 -16.77 -10.69
N ASN A 138 1.18 -17.71 -10.46
CA ASN A 138 1.08 -19.13 -10.83
C ASN A 138 1.06 -20.05 -9.59
N PHE A 139 -0.05 -20.02 -8.86
CA PHE A 139 -0.26 -20.78 -7.62
C PHE A 139 -0.72 -22.22 -7.93
N THR A 140 0.24 -23.09 -8.22
CA THR A 140 -0.01 -24.49 -8.64
C THR A 140 -0.28 -25.45 -7.48
N GLY A 141 0.00 -25.05 -6.24
CA GLY A 141 0.04 -25.91 -5.07
C GLY A 141 1.20 -26.90 -5.04
N ALA A 142 2.16 -26.82 -5.98
CA ALA A 142 3.30 -27.73 -6.02
C ALA A 142 4.29 -27.50 -4.86
N LYS A 143 4.34 -26.27 -4.34
CA LYS A 143 5.09 -25.91 -3.13
C LYS A 143 4.16 -25.15 -2.19
N THR A 144 3.61 -25.86 -1.22
CA THR A 144 2.70 -25.30 -0.23
C THR A 144 3.19 -25.63 1.17
N LEU A 145 3.20 -24.64 2.05
CA LEU A 145 3.44 -24.78 3.48
C LEU A 145 2.09 -24.68 4.17
N GLU A 146 1.61 -25.76 4.80
CA GLU A 146 0.21 -25.82 5.25
C GLU A 146 -0.03 -26.69 6.48
N ASN A 147 -1.17 -26.43 7.11
CA ASN A 147 -1.83 -27.28 8.09
C ASN A 147 -3.34 -27.35 7.78
N ASP A 148 -4.13 -27.90 8.69
CA ASP A 148 -5.57 -28.13 8.46
C ASP A 148 -6.39 -26.86 8.20
N ILE A 149 -5.92 -25.69 8.65
CA ILE A 149 -6.69 -24.45 8.63
C ILE A 149 -6.05 -23.32 7.83
N ALA A 150 -4.77 -23.42 7.47
CA ALA A 150 -4.04 -22.37 6.79
C ALA A 150 -3.00 -22.94 5.82
N SER A 151 -2.75 -22.23 4.73
CA SER A 151 -1.78 -22.63 3.71
C SER A 151 -1.11 -21.41 3.07
N VAL A 152 0.19 -21.50 2.78
CA VAL A 152 0.98 -20.55 1.99
C VAL A 152 1.48 -21.27 0.74
N ASP A 153 0.92 -20.95 -0.43
CA ASP A 153 1.43 -21.42 -1.72
C ASP A 153 2.57 -20.51 -2.19
N ILE A 154 3.77 -21.08 -2.22
CA ILE A 154 5.02 -20.42 -2.61
C ILE A 154 5.49 -20.85 -4.01
N SER A 155 4.62 -21.50 -4.80
CA SER A 155 4.94 -21.98 -6.15
C SER A 155 5.43 -20.88 -7.08
N ASP A 156 5.00 -19.64 -6.85
CA ASP A 156 5.36 -18.47 -7.65
C ASP A 156 6.12 -17.38 -6.88
N ALA A 157 6.75 -17.76 -5.76
CA ALA A 157 7.54 -16.83 -4.94
C ALA A 157 8.64 -16.12 -5.74
N ALA A 158 9.20 -16.78 -6.77
CA ALA A 158 10.20 -16.18 -7.66
C ALA A 158 9.66 -14.99 -8.48
N SER A 159 8.35 -14.97 -8.76
CA SER A 159 7.69 -13.81 -9.38
C SER A 159 7.36 -12.72 -8.36
N GLY A 160 7.71 -12.90 -7.08
CA GLY A 160 7.55 -11.90 -6.03
C GLY A 160 6.17 -11.88 -5.39
N VAL A 161 5.43 -12.99 -5.42
CA VAL A 161 4.11 -13.13 -4.78
C VAL A 161 3.93 -14.49 -4.11
N VAL A 162 3.10 -14.54 -3.08
CA VAL A 162 2.60 -15.78 -2.47
C VAL A 162 1.08 -15.72 -2.34
N GLN A 163 0.41 -16.88 -2.39
CA GLN A 163 -1.01 -16.96 -2.08
C GLN A 163 -1.19 -17.56 -0.69
N VAL A 164 -1.83 -16.82 0.22
CA VAL A 164 -2.15 -17.33 1.55
C VAL A 164 -3.65 -17.57 1.63
N SER A 165 -4.02 -18.73 2.16
CA SER A 165 -5.41 -19.13 2.36
C SER A 165 -5.65 -19.55 3.79
N TYR A 166 -6.86 -19.28 4.28
CA TYR A 166 -7.32 -19.65 5.60
C TYR A 166 -8.74 -20.23 5.53
N LYS A 167 -8.95 -21.34 6.23
CA LYS A 167 -10.18 -22.16 6.24
C LYS A 167 -10.74 -22.36 7.65
N GLY A 168 -10.11 -21.78 8.67
CA GLY A 168 -10.63 -21.81 10.04
C GLY A 168 -11.87 -20.92 10.22
N SER A 169 -12.39 -20.86 11.45
CA SER A 169 -13.65 -20.17 11.76
C SER A 169 -13.49 -18.73 12.25
N CYS A 170 -12.27 -18.29 12.56
CA CYS A 170 -12.01 -16.90 12.95
C CYS A 170 -12.37 -15.92 11.81
N SER A 171 -13.12 -14.86 12.13
CA SER A 171 -13.57 -13.85 11.18
C SER A 171 -12.57 -12.70 10.98
N ASN A 172 -11.62 -12.55 11.89
CA ASN A 172 -10.58 -11.52 11.83
C ASN A 172 -9.21 -12.21 11.84
N VAL A 173 -8.65 -12.38 10.66
CA VAL A 173 -7.37 -13.06 10.44
C VAL A 173 -6.39 -12.08 9.83
N LYS A 174 -5.15 -12.10 10.33
CA LYS A 174 -4.04 -11.36 9.73
C LYS A 174 -3.04 -12.31 9.09
N VAL A 175 -2.37 -11.81 8.06
CA VAL A 175 -1.13 -12.39 7.53
C VAL A 175 0.00 -11.42 7.85
N ARG A 176 1.03 -11.90 8.52
CA ARG A 176 2.28 -11.15 8.72
C ARG A 176 3.34 -11.74 7.82
N ILE A 177 3.97 -10.90 7.01
CA ILE A 177 5.13 -11.25 6.18
C ILE A 177 6.33 -10.43 6.69
N THR A 178 7.40 -11.14 7.06
CA THR A 178 8.60 -10.53 7.61
C THR A 178 9.84 -10.92 6.79
N MET A 179 10.69 -9.94 6.48
CA MET A 179 12.02 -10.16 5.89
C MET A 179 13.03 -9.14 6.46
N GLY A 180 13.96 -9.61 7.28
CA GLY A 180 14.85 -8.74 8.04
C GLY A 180 14.05 -7.83 8.99
N ASP A 181 14.26 -6.52 8.89
CA ASP A 181 13.54 -5.52 9.68
C ASP A 181 12.18 -5.11 9.06
N ASN A 182 11.87 -5.58 7.85
CA ASN A 182 10.61 -5.27 7.19
C ASN A 182 9.51 -6.19 7.69
N VAL A 183 8.41 -5.61 8.17
CA VAL A 183 7.23 -6.33 8.65
C VAL A 183 6.00 -5.75 7.98
N TYR A 184 5.23 -6.60 7.30
CA TYR A 184 3.98 -6.22 6.65
C TYR A 184 2.83 -7.06 7.21
N ASP A 185 1.83 -6.37 7.75
CA ASP A 185 0.58 -6.98 8.18
C ASP A 185 -0.52 -6.70 7.18
N TYR A 186 -1.31 -7.73 6.91
CA TYR A 186 -2.45 -7.68 6.03
C TYR A 186 -3.65 -8.34 6.67
N GLY A 187 -4.85 -7.90 6.31
CA GLY A 187 -6.06 -8.69 6.58
C GLY A 187 -6.12 -9.91 5.67
N LEU A 188 -6.81 -10.97 6.10
CA LEU A 188 -7.10 -12.13 5.26
C LEU A 188 -8.56 -12.55 5.42
N SER A 189 -9.25 -12.68 4.29
CA SER A 189 -10.58 -13.28 4.21
C SER A 189 -10.58 -14.34 3.12
N GLY A 190 -10.68 -15.61 3.52
CA GLY A 190 -10.57 -16.73 2.59
C GLY A 190 -9.15 -16.87 2.02
N SER A 191 -8.91 -16.36 0.82
CA SER A 191 -7.62 -16.47 0.12
C SER A 191 -7.25 -15.14 -0.53
N ALA A 192 -5.98 -14.76 -0.43
CA ALA A 192 -5.46 -13.55 -1.04
C ALA A 192 -4.00 -13.72 -1.47
N VAL A 193 -3.58 -12.86 -2.41
CA VAL A 193 -2.22 -12.80 -2.93
C VAL A 193 -1.47 -11.65 -2.26
N TYR A 194 -0.28 -11.92 -1.76
CA TYR A 194 0.56 -10.95 -1.08
C TYR A 194 1.90 -10.80 -1.80
N PRO A 195 2.41 -9.57 -1.93
CA PRO A 195 3.69 -9.33 -2.56
C PRO A 195 4.85 -9.73 -1.63
N LEU A 196 6.00 -10.02 -2.24
CA LEU A 196 7.29 -10.18 -1.60
C LEU A 196 8.15 -8.96 -1.95
N GLN A 197 7.70 -7.79 -1.52
CA GLN A 197 8.25 -6.48 -1.91
C GLN A 197 9.58 -6.14 -1.24
N SER A 198 10.03 -6.96 -0.27
CA SER A 198 11.30 -6.75 0.39
C SER A 198 12.50 -7.26 -0.42
N GLY A 199 12.26 -7.90 -1.58
CA GLY A 199 13.29 -8.39 -2.48
C GLY A 199 13.65 -9.85 -2.22
N SER A 200 14.86 -10.25 -2.60
CA SER A 200 15.35 -11.62 -2.39
C SER A 200 15.82 -11.82 -0.95
N GLY A 201 15.49 -12.97 -0.36
CA GLY A 201 15.91 -13.31 1.00
C GLY A 201 15.05 -14.37 1.68
N GLU A 202 15.26 -14.50 3.00
CA GLU A 202 14.50 -15.39 3.87
C GLU A 202 13.27 -14.68 4.41
N TYR A 203 12.10 -15.19 4.03
CA TYR A 203 10.81 -14.71 4.50
C TYR A 203 10.27 -15.59 5.62
N ASN A 204 9.55 -14.96 6.55
CA ASN A 204 8.66 -15.65 7.48
C ASN A 204 7.23 -15.16 7.23
N VAL A 205 6.28 -16.11 7.15
CA VAL A 205 4.85 -15.83 6.99
C VAL A 205 4.10 -16.46 8.14
N LYS A 206 3.37 -15.61 8.89
CA LYS A 206 2.45 -16.05 9.95
C LYS A 206 1.01 -15.79 9.54
N VAL A 207 0.14 -16.76 9.79
CA VAL A 207 -1.32 -16.57 9.79
C VAL A 207 -1.77 -16.45 11.23
N LEU A 208 -2.50 -15.39 11.55
CA LEU A 208 -2.80 -14.95 12.91
C LEU A 208 -4.32 -14.84 13.08
N GLU A 209 -4.90 -15.63 13.98
CA GLU A 209 -6.31 -15.54 14.35
C GLU A 209 -6.48 -14.53 15.48
N ASN A 210 -7.33 -13.52 15.31
CA ASN A 210 -7.62 -12.58 16.38
C ASN A 210 -8.39 -13.27 17.51
N ILE A 211 -7.91 -13.12 18.74
CA ILE A 211 -8.61 -13.59 19.95
C ILE A 211 -9.49 -12.46 20.48
N SER A 212 -8.86 -11.31 20.76
CA SER A 212 -9.52 -10.11 21.25
C SER A 212 -8.56 -8.94 21.20
N GLY A 213 -9.04 -7.76 20.82
CA GLY A 213 -8.22 -6.54 20.72
C GLY A 213 -6.97 -6.77 19.87
N LYS A 214 -5.79 -6.56 20.47
CA LYS A 214 -4.47 -6.73 19.84
C LYS A 214 -3.80 -8.08 20.14
N THR A 215 -4.57 -9.05 20.64
CA THR A 215 -4.07 -10.38 20.96
C THR A 215 -4.47 -11.36 19.87
N TYR A 216 -3.48 -12.10 19.37
CA TYR A 216 -3.63 -13.05 18.27
C TYR A 216 -3.07 -14.42 18.65
N ALA A 217 -3.72 -15.49 18.20
CA ALA A 217 -3.17 -16.83 18.20
C ALA A 217 -2.47 -17.11 16.87
N ILE A 218 -1.30 -17.74 16.91
CA ILE A 218 -0.63 -18.20 15.69
C ILE A 218 -1.36 -19.42 15.15
N ALA A 219 -1.93 -19.29 13.95
CA ALA A 219 -2.57 -20.37 13.21
C ALA A 219 -1.59 -21.11 12.28
N LEU A 220 -0.60 -20.41 11.74
CA LEU A 220 0.49 -20.95 10.92
C LEU A 220 1.72 -20.06 11.08
N ASP A 221 2.92 -20.64 11.05
CA ASP A 221 4.20 -19.92 11.14
C ASP A 221 5.26 -20.67 10.34
N GLU A 222 5.56 -20.16 9.16
CA GLU A 222 6.36 -20.86 8.16
C GLU A 222 7.41 -19.92 7.58
N SER A 223 8.60 -20.45 7.28
CA SER A 223 9.69 -19.70 6.68
C SER A 223 10.13 -20.32 5.36
N PHE A 224 10.48 -19.48 4.40
CA PHE A 224 10.98 -19.92 3.10
C PHE A 224 11.94 -18.89 2.48
N SER A 225 12.79 -19.38 1.58
CA SER A 225 13.68 -18.56 0.77
C SER A 225 12.99 -18.17 -0.55
N ALA A 226 13.16 -16.91 -0.97
CA ALA A 226 12.68 -16.45 -2.27
C ALA A 226 13.76 -15.63 -2.98
N GLU A 227 13.96 -15.94 -4.27
CA GLU A 227 14.79 -15.16 -5.19
C GLU A 227 13.85 -14.35 -6.09
N VAL A 228 13.64 -13.10 -5.71
CA VAL A 228 12.67 -12.18 -6.30
C VAL A 228 13.39 -11.15 -7.17
N SER A 229 12.91 -10.94 -8.39
CA SER A 229 13.44 -9.87 -9.25
C SER A 229 12.97 -8.49 -8.80
N ASP A 230 13.81 -7.47 -8.94
CA ASP A 230 13.60 -6.11 -8.38
C ASP A 230 12.25 -5.46 -8.72
N PHE A 231 11.65 -5.79 -9.88
CA PHE A 231 10.39 -5.19 -10.33
C PHE A 231 9.17 -6.10 -10.24
N SER A 232 9.35 -7.43 -10.11
CA SER A 232 8.23 -8.36 -10.26
C SER A 232 7.13 -8.22 -9.20
N PRO A 233 7.41 -7.90 -7.92
CA PRO A 233 6.36 -7.60 -6.94
C PRO A 233 5.47 -6.42 -7.34
N TYR A 234 6.02 -5.50 -8.13
CA TYR A 234 5.38 -4.26 -8.56
C TYR A 234 4.73 -4.36 -9.94
N LEU A 235 4.61 -5.57 -10.47
CA LEU A 235 3.98 -5.87 -11.76
C LEU A 235 2.77 -6.80 -11.62
N LEU A 236 2.72 -7.61 -10.57
CA LEU A 236 1.63 -8.56 -10.34
C LEU A 236 0.51 -7.96 -9.47
N PRO A 237 -0.70 -8.52 -9.56
CA PRO A 237 -1.77 -8.22 -8.62
C PRO A 237 -1.40 -8.60 -7.18
N SER A 238 -1.91 -7.82 -6.24
CA SER A 238 -1.83 -8.09 -4.81
C SER A 238 -3.15 -7.72 -4.14
N GLN A 239 -3.32 -8.02 -2.85
CA GLN A 239 -4.54 -7.70 -2.11
C GLN A 239 -4.98 -6.23 -2.26
N TYR A 240 -4.04 -5.29 -2.18
CA TYR A 240 -4.35 -3.86 -2.28
C TYR A 240 -4.35 -3.33 -3.71
N ILE A 241 -3.91 -4.13 -4.68
CA ILE A 241 -3.83 -3.76 -6.10
C ILE A 241 -4.34 -4.95 -6.90
N SER A 242 -5.64 -5.25 -6.75
CA SER A 242 -6.27 -6.41 -7.37
C SER A 242 -6.68 -6.09 -8.81
N PHE A 243 -6.24 -6.91 -9.76
CA PHE A 243 -6.68 -6.83 -11.15
C PHE A 243 -6.51 -8.17 -11.88
N SER A 244 -7.30 -8.39 -12.91
CA SER A 244 -7.33 -9.59 -13.72
C SER A 244 -7.56 -9.25 -15.20
N GLN A 245 -7.37 -10.24 -16.09
CA GLN A 245 -7.55 -10.07 -17.53
C GLN A 245 -8.94 -9.52 -17.93
N SER A 246 -9.98 -9.85 -17.16
CA SER A 246 -11.37 -9.49 -17.45
C SER A 246 -11.80 -8.13 -16.92
N ASP A 247 -11.00 -7.49 -16.08
CA ASP A 247 -11.42 -6.30 -15.34
C ASP A 247 -11.53 -5.08 -16.26
N ASN A 248 -12.43 -4.18 -15.93
CA ASN A 248 -12.65 -2.98 -16.72
C ASN A 248 -11.52 -1.98 -16.55
N CYS A 249 -10.86 -1.92 -15.39
CA CYS A 249 -9.64 -1.12 -15.21
C CYS A 249 -8.51 -1.52 -16.17
N VAL A 250 -8.32 -2.82 -16.41
CA VAL A 250 -7.33 -3.34 -17.37
C VAL A 250 -7.70 -2.99 -18.81
N LYS A 251 -8.96 -3.19 -19.20
CA LYS A 251 -9.45 -2.81 -20.54
C LYS A 251 -9.34 -1.31 -20.75
N LYS A 252 -9.67 -0.51 -19.73
CA LYS A 252 -9.62 0.94 -19.79
C LYS A 252 -8.19 1.45 -19.93
N ALA A 253 -7.24 0.88 -19.19
CA ALA A 253 -5.83 1.20 -19.34
C ALA A 253 -5.35 0.89 -20.78
N ALA A 254 -5.70 -0.27 -21.32
CA ALA A 254 -5.35 -0.62 -22.70
C ALA A 254 -5.96 0.33 -23.74
N GLU A 255 -7.19 0.81 -23.53
CA GLU A 255 -7.83 1.83 -24.37
C GLU A 255 -7.10 3.17 -24.32
N LEU A 256 -6.74 3.63 -23.12
CA LEU A 256 -6.05 4.91 -22.90
C LEU A 256 -4.63 4.90 -23.47
N CYS A 257 -3.95 3.76 -23.35
CA CYS A 257 -2.59 3.56 -23.83
C CYS A 257 -2.50 3.20 -25.32
N ALA A 258 -3.64 3.09 -26.01
CA ALA A 258 -3.67 2.75 -27.42
C ALA A 258 -3.02 3.87 -28.25
N GLY A 259 -1.90 3.54 -28.91
CA GLY A 259 -1.15 4.50 -29.71
C GLY A 259 -0.08 5.29 -28.96
N CYS A 260 0.11 5.04 -27.65
CA CYS A 260 1.29 5.54 -26.94
C CYS A 260 2.53 4.76 -27.37
N ASP A 261 3.61 5.49 -27.66
CA ASP A 261 4.89 4.95 -28.11
C ASP A 261 5.84 4.65 -26.94
N SER A 262 5.51 5.16 -25.76
CA SER A 262 6.39 5.26 -24.59
C SER A 262 5.65 4.90 -23.30
N ASP A 263 6.37 4.34 -22.32
CA ASP A 263 5.80 4.09 -20.99
C ASP A 263 5.47 5.41 -20.26
N ALA A 264 6.25 6.48 -20.48
CA ALA A 264 5.94 7.79 -19.93
C ALA A 264 4.61 8.34 -20.50
N GLU A 265 4.34 8.15 -21.79
CA GLU A 265 3.06 8.55 -22.41
C GLU A 265 1.88 7.72 -21.87
N LYS A 266 2.07 6.42 -21.67
CA LYS A 266 1.05 5.56 -21.05
C LYS A 266 0.73 6.02 -19.63
N ILE A 267 1.76 6.30 -18.83
CA ILE A 267 1.62 6.84 -17.46
C ILE A 267 0.84 8.15 -17.50
N ALA A 268 1.19 9.08 -18.40
CA ALA A 268 0.50 10.35 -18.57
C ALA A 268 -0.99 10.17 -18.90
N ALA A 269 -1.31 9.28 -19.85
CA ALA A 269 -2.70 9.00 -20.25
C ALA A 269 -3.54 8.39 -19.11
N ILE A 270 -2.97 7.44 -18.37
CA ILE A 270 -3.64 6.82 -17.21
C ILE A 270 -3.80 7.85 -16.07
N PHE A 271 -2.74 8.58 -15.73
CA PHE A 271 -2.74 9.57 -14.65
C PHE A 271 -3.81 10.63 -14.90
N LYS A 272 -3.82 11.20 -16.11
CA LYS A 272 -4.84 12.16 -16.54
C LYS A 272 -6.24 11.60 -16.41
N TYR A 273 -6.48 10.36 -16.84
CA TYR A 273 -7.80 9.77 -16.75
C TYR A 273 -8.26 9.64 -15.28
N VAL A 274 -7.41 9.09 -14.42
CA VAL A 274 -7.73 8.92 -12.99
C VAL A 274 -8.02 10.28 -12.35
N THR A 275 -7.18 11.29 -12.61
CA THR A 275 -7.31 12.61 -11.98
C THR A 275 -8.52 13.39 -12.48
N ASP A 276 -8.96 13.16 -13.72
CA ASP A 276 -10.10 13.86 -14.31
C ASP A 276 -11.45 13.17 -14.02
N ASN A 277 -11.46 11.87 -13.72
CA ASN A 277 -12.69 11.06 -13.67
C ASN A 277 -13.01 10.48 -12.29
N ILE A 278 -12.07 10.48 -11.35
CA ILE A 278 -12.34 10.06 -9.97
C ILE A 278 -12.46 11.31 -9.10
N SER A 279 -13.51 11.37 -8.28
CA SER A 279 -13.74 12.42 -7.28
C SER A 279 -13.52 11.90 -5.86
N TYR A 280 -12.96 12.74 -4.99
CA TYR A 280 -12.63 12.34 -3.63
C TYR A 280 -13.89 12.13 -2.76
N ASP A 281 -14.02 10.95 -2.16
CA ASP A 281 -15.16 10.57 -1.33
C ASP A 281 -14.92 10.93 0.15
N LYS A 282 -15.32 12.15 0.51
CA LYS A 282 -15.20 12.67 1.88
C LYS A 282 -16.02 11.87 2.90
N GLN A 283 -17.14 11.26 2.49
CA GLN A 283 -17.99 10.50 3.41
C GLN A 283 -17.35 9.15 3.74
N LEU A 284 -16.79 8.48 2.72
CA LEU A 284 -15.99 7.29 2.93
C LEU A 284 -14.77 7.61 3.78
N ALA A 285 -14.01 8.67 3.48
CA ALA A 285 -12.85 9.07 4.28
C ALA A 285 -13.21 9.27 5.77
N ALA A 286 -14.34 9.92 6.06
CA ALA A 286 -14.77 10.15 7.44
C ALA A 286 -15.32 8.89 8.16
N SER A 287 -15.67 7.83 7.43
CA SER A 287 -16.38 6.67 7.99
C SER A 287 -15.63 5.34 7.86
N VAL A 288 -14.61 5.28 7.01
CA VAL A 288 -13.80 4.10 6.73
C VAL A 288 -13.21 3.52 8.02
N LYS A 289 -13.16 2.20 8.08
CA LYS A 289 -12.66 1.44 9.23
C LYS A 289 -11.35 0.76 8.88
N SER A 290 -10.59 0.40 9.90
CA SER A 290 -9.43 -0.47 9.75
C SER A 290 -9.84 -1.76 9.02
N GLY A 291 -8.95 -2.24 8.14
CA GLY A 291 -9.21 -3.38 7.27
C GLY A 291 -9.96 -3.06 5.97
N TYR A 292 -10.13 -1.78 5.63
CA TYR A 292 -10.60 -1.39 4.30
C TYR A 292 -9.60 -1.86 3.22
N ILE A 293 -10.12 -2.51 2.17
CA ILE A 293 -9.35 -3.00 1.02
C ILE A 293 -9.94 -2.34 -0.23
N PRO A 294 -9.14 -1.60 -1.03
CA PRO A 294 -9.61 -0.96 -2.23
C PRO A 294 -9.91 -2.00 -3.32
N ASP A 295 -10.84 -1.67 -4.21
CA ASP A 295 -11.18 -2.46 -5.40
C ASP A 295 -11.10 -1.53 -6.63
N PRO A 296 -10.05 -1.66 -7.45
CA PRO A 296 -9.86 -0.86 -8.66
C PRO A 296 -11.07 -0.81 -9.59
N ASP A 297 -11.75 -1.94 -9.82
CA ASP A 297 -12.87 -1.97 -10.76
C ASP A 297 -14.11 -1.28 -10.18
N SER A 298 -14.32 -1.43 -8.86
CA SER A 298 -15.34 -0.66 -8.12
C SER A 298 -15.05 0.85 -8.17
N THR A 299 -13.81 1.28 -7.92
CA THR A 299 -13.43 2.71 -7.96
C THR A 299 -13.64 3.28 -9.35
N LEU A 300 -13.22 2.56 -10.39
CA LEU A 300 -13.45 2.94 -11.78
C LEU A 300 -14.95 3.08 -12.10
N ALA A 301 -15.78 2.13 -11.64
CA ALA A 301 -17.21 2.12 -11.92
C ALA A 301 -17.96 3.23 -11.16
N LYS A 302 -17.58 3.50 -9.92
CA LYS A 302 -18.20 4.55 -9.08
C LYS A 302 -17.76 5.96 -9.48
N GLY A 303 -16.53 6.10 -9.97
CA GLY A 303 -15.92 7.41 -10.22
C GLY A 303 -15.62 8.18 -8.93
N THR A 304 -15.59 7.50 -7.78
CA THR A 304 -15.27 8.10 -6.48
C THR A 304 -14.44 7.16 -5.61
N GLY A 305 -13.63 7.72 -4.71
CA GLY A 305 -12.80 6.96 -3.77
C GLY A 305 -11.98 7.85 -2.84
N ILE A 306 -11.25 7.26 -1.89
CA ILE A 306 -10.26 7.95 -1.04
C ILE A 306 -8.84 7.73 -1.57
N CYS A 307 -7.82 8.33 -0.94
CA CYS A 307 -6.42 8.24 -1.39
C CYS A 307 -5.98 6.79 -1.72
N PHE A 308 -6.38 5.84 -0.89
CA PHE A 308 -6.07 4.43 -1.08
C PHE A 308 -6.72 3.83 -2.36
N ASP A 309 -7.95 4.24 -2.68
CA ASP A 309 -8.66 3.80 -3.89
C ASP A 309 -8.03 4.37 -5.17
N TYR A 310 -7.63 5.64 -5.13
CA TYR A 310 -6.92 6.29 -6.23
C TYR A 310 -5.59 5.59 -6.50
N ALA A 311 -4.78 5.39 -5.44
CA ALA A 311 -3.47 4.79 -5.56
C ALA A 311 -3.55 3.33 -6.04
N SER A 312 -4.56 2.59 -5.57
CA SER A 312 -4.86 1.22 -6.01
C SER A 312 -5.29 1.16 -7.47
N LEU A 313 -6.25 1.99 -7.89
CA LEU A 313 -6.71 2.03 -9.27
C LEU A 313 -5.59 2.43 -10.23
N PHE A 314 -4.85 3.49 -9.91
CA PHE A 314 -3.74 3.94 -10.74
C PHE A 314 -2.66 2.87 -10.86
N ALA A 315 -2.26 2.23 -9.75
CA ALA A 315 -1.31 1.13 -9.78
C ALA A 315 -1.82 -0.05 -10.62
N ALA A 316 -3.07 -0.48 -10.46
CA ALA A 316 -3.64 -1.58 -11.23
C ALA A 316 -3.63 -1.28 -12.74
N MET A 317 -3.99 -0.07 -13.14
CA MET A 317 -3.96 0.36 -14.53
C MET A 317 -2.54 0.37 -15.10
N CYS A 318 -1.55 0.94 -14.38
CA CYS A 318 -0.16 0.95 -14.82
C CYS A 318 0.46 -0.45 -14.87
N ARG A 319 0.28 -1.28 -13.83
CA ARG A 319 0.76 -2.66 -13.78
C ARG A 319 0.18 -3.50 -14.92
N SER A 320 -1.09 -3.29 -15.28
CA SER A 320 -1.71 -3.97 -16.43
C SER A 320 -1.04 -3.65 -17.77
N GLN A 321 -0.34 -2.52 -17.86
CA GLN A 321 0.44 -2.10 -19.03
C GLN A 321 1.94 -2.42 -18.88
N SER A 322 2.30 -3.31 -17.95
CA SER A 322 3.68 -3.73 -17.64
C SER A 322 4.58 -2.61 -17.12
N ILE A 323 4.00 -1.59 -16.48
CA ILE A 323 4.74 -0.49 -15.83
C ILE A 323 4.88 -0.80 -14.34
N PRO A 324 6.10 -1.03 -13.83
CA PRO A 324 6.30 -1.27 -12.40
C PRO A 324 5.80 -0.07 -11.59
N THR A 325 4.85 -0.32 -10.69
CA THR A 325 4.19 0.75 -9.92
C THR A 325 3.99 0.31 -8.48
N LYS A 326 4.53 1.05 -7.52
CA LYS A 326 4.26 0.84 -6.10
C LYS A 326 2.99 1.55 -5.69
N LEU A 327 2.29 0.98 -4.72
CA LEU A 327 1.39 1.73 -3.84
C LEU A 327 2.15 1.99 -2.56
N VAL A 328 2.33 3.26 -2.22
CA VAL A 328 3.07 3.67 -1.03
C VAL A 328 2.10 4.24 -0.03
N MET A 329 2.22 3.83 1.23
CA MET A 329 1.47 4.42 2.33
C MET A 329 2.44 5.04 3.33
N GLY A 330 2.08 6.18 3.88
CA GLY A 330 2.92 6.89 4.84
C GLY A 330 2.31 8.23 5.22
N TYR A 331 3.16 9.19 5.56
CA TYR A 331 2.73 10.50 6.00
C TYR A 331 3.13 11.58 5.01
N VAL A 332 2.28 12.58 4.89
CA VAL A 332 2.55 13.81 4.14
C VAL A 332 2.51 15.02 5.06
N GLN A 333 2.75 16.23 4.53
CA GLN A 333 2.75 17.47 5.31
C GLN A 333 1.52 17.56 6.24
N GLY A 334 1.73 18.04 7.47
CA GLY A 334 0.69 18.07 8.50
C GLY A 334 0.47 16.72 9.20
N ASN A 335 1.37 15.73 9.01
CA ASN A 335 1.28 14.38 9.59
C ASN A 335 -0.01 13.65 9.19
N MET A 336 -0.49 13.91 7.98
CA MET A 336 -1.64 13.23 7.39
C MET A 336 -1.21 11.86 6.88
N TYR A 337 -1.89 10.80 7.30
CA TYR A 337 -1.68 9.48 6.72
C TYR A 337 -2.30 9.41 5.33
N HIS A 338 -1.48 9.10 4.31
CA HIS A 338 -1.83 9.20 2.90
C HIS A 338 -1.31 8.00 2.10
N ALA A 339 -1.90 7.80 0.91
CA ALA A 339 -1.47 6.79 -0.05
C ALA A 339 -1.22 7.42 -1.43
N TRP A 340 -0.06 7.12 -2.02
CA TRP A 340 0.37 7.61 -3.32
C TRP A 340 1.04 6.50 -4.12
N ASN A 341 1.59 6.84 -5.29
CA ASN A 341 2.29 5.89 -6.13
C ASN A 341 3.75 6.29 -6.40
N GLU A 342 4.57 5.27 -6.60
CA GLU A 342 5.88 5.44 -7.25
C GLU A 342 5.88 4.62 -8.53
N VAL A 343 6.21 5.23 -9.67
CA VAL A 343 6.30 4.54 -10.97
C VAL A 343 7.74 4.47 -11.45
N TYR A 344 8.13 3.33 -12.01
CA TYR A 344 9.44 3.17 -12.64
C TYR A 344 9.29 3.09 -14.15
N THR A 345 10.12 3.83 -14.88
CA THR A 345 10.28 3.69 -16.33
C THR A 345 11.73 3.91 -16.74
N LYS A 346 12.11 3.29 -17.86
CA LYS A 346 13.42 3.46 -18.49
C LYS A 346 13.53 4.74 -19.32
N GLU A 347 12.42 5.48 -19.43
CA GLU A 347 12.26 6.64 -20.29
C GLU A 347 12.07 7.90 -19.45
N THR A 348 12.24 9.07 -20.07
CA THR A 348 11.82 10.35 -19.49
C THR A 348 10.55 10.81 -20.18
N GLY A 349 9.70 11.58 -19.50
CA GLY A 349 8.58 12.23 -20.17
C GLY A 349 7.77 13.09 -19.24
N TRP A 350 6.91 13.92 -19.83
CA TRP A 350 5.98 14.76 -19.09
C TRP A 350 4.69 13.97 -18.82
N VAL A 351 4.28 13.90 -17.56
CA VAL A 351 2.97 13.33 -17.15
C VAL A 351 1.90 14.40 -17.27
N THR A 352 2.25 15.63 -16.86
CA THR A 352 1.46 16.84 -17.01
C THR A 352 2.38 17.96 -17.49
N LEU A 353 1.88 19.19 -17.65
CA LEU A 353 2.73 20.32 -18.04
C LEU A 353 3.83 20.63 -17.00
N ASP A 354 3.60 20.30 -15.74
CA ASP A 354 4.45 20.69 -14.61
C ASP A 354 5.04 19.48 -13.87
N LEU A 355 4.70 18.25 -14.26
CA LEU A 355 5.15 17.02 -13.61
C LEU A 355 5.95 16.15 -14.58
N PHE A 356 7.25 15.98 -14.28
CA PHE A 356 8.20 15.30 -15.13
C PHE A 356 8.67 13.97 -14.53
N ILE A 357 8.70 12.93 -15.36
CA ILE A 357 9.26 11.63 -15.04
C ILE A 357 10.73 11.60 -15.45
N GLU A 358 11.59 11.27 -14.48
CA GLU A 358 12.99 10.97 -14.67
C GLU A 358 13.22 9.50 -15.05
N LYS A 359 14.15 9.27 -15.99
CA LYS A 359 14.54 7.93 -16.44
C LYS A 359 15.21 7.12 -15.34
N ASN A 360 14.96 5.82 -15.34
CA ASN A 360 15.61 4.82 -14.47
C ASN A 360 15.49 5.14 -12.98
N LYS A 361 14.40 5.80 -12.58
CA LYS A 361 14.09 6.15 -11.20
C LYS A 361 12.65 5.79 -10.86
N TRP A 362 12.40 5.60 -9.57
CA TRP A 362 11.05 5.64 -9.02
C TRP A 362 10.62 7.10 -8.93
N ASN A 363 9.53 7.43 -9.63
CA ASN A 363 8.97 8.77 -9.71
C ASN A 363 7.68 8.81 -8.91
N LEU A 364 7.56 9.78 -8.00
CA LEU A 364 6.38 9.97 -7.17
C LEU A 364 5.25 10.54 -8.02
N LEU A 365 4.07 9.91 -7.96
CA LEU A 365 2.84 10.39 -8.56
C LEU A 365 1.72 10.26 -7.54
N ASP A 366 1.06 11.37 -7.25
CA ASP A 366 -0.08 11.45 -6.35
C ASP A 366 -1.35 11.85 -7.12
N PRO A 367 -2.12 10.87 -7.63
CA PRO A 367 -3.34 11.17 -8.35
C PRO A 367 -4.42 11.80 -7.46
N THR A 368 -4.37 11.62 -6.14
CA THR A 368 -5.39 12.15 -5.22
C THR A 368 -5.21 13.64 -4.98
N PHE A 369 -4.00 14.06 -4.61
CA PHE A 369 -3.67 15.48 -4.45
C PHE A 369 -3.75 16.21 -5.78
N TYR A 370 -3.24 15.62 -6.86
CA TYR A 370 -3.35 16.25 -8.17
C TYR A 370 -4.81 16.40 -8.61
N ALA A 371 -5.69 15.42 -8.40
CA ALA A 371 -7.12 15.55 -8.72
C ALA A 371 -7.81 16.63 -7.88
N SER A 372 -7.50 16.67 -6.58
CA SER A 372 -8.18 17.53 -5.60
C SER A 372 -7.69 18.96 -5.56
N ALA A 373 -6.52 19.26 -6.13
CA ALA A 373 -5.94 20.59 -6.10
C ALA A 373 -6.69 21.60 -6.98
N ASP A 374 -6.90 22.81 -6.45
CA ASP A 374 -7.45 23.94 -7.18
C ASP A 374 -6.47 24.43 -8.27
N ASN A 375 -5.17 24.43 -7.94
CA ASN A 375 -4.08 24.75 -8.85
C ASN A 375 -3.22 23.50 -9.11
N LYS A 376 -3.13 23.11 -10.38
CA LYS A 376 -2.40 21.90 -10.79
C LYS A 376 -0.88 22.07 -10.80
N SER A 377 -0.39 23.28 -11.03
CA SER A 377 1.05 23.57 -11.01
C SER A 377 1.59 23.46 -9.59
N ASP A 378 0.87 24.01 -8.62
CA ASP A 378 1.23 23.92 -7.20
C ASP A 378 1.24 22.46 -6.71
N ALA A 379 0.26 21.66 -7.13
CA ALA A 379 0.23 20.23 -6.81
C ALA A 379 1.42 19.47 -7.42
N ALA A 380 1.82 19.82 -8.64
CA ALA A 380 2.99 19.23 -9.29
C ALA A 380 4.30 19.63 -8.62
N GLU A 381 4.42 20.88 -8.17
CA GLU A 381 5.55 21.36 -7.38
C GLU A 381 5.64 20.62 -6.05
N TYR A 382 4.53 20.48 -5.33
CA TYR A 382 4.48 19.72 -4.07
C TYR A 382 4.90 18.26 -4.26
N MET A 383 4.45 17.58 -5.32
CA MET A 383 4.90 16.22 -5.64
C MET A 383 6.39 16.12 -6.02
N SER A 384 6.98 17.22 -6.51
CA SER A 384 8.39 17.28 -6.86
C SER A 384 9.28 17.47 -5.63
N ASP A 385 8.74 18.05 -4.55
CA ASP A 385 9.37 18.11 -3.24
C ASP A 385 9.19 16.80 -2.45
N LYS A 386 10.23 15.96 -2.49
CA LYS A 386 10.23 14.66 -1.80
C LYS A 386 10.21 14.78 -0.28
N ASP A 387 10.61 15.92 0.29
CA ASP A 387 10.64 16.10 1.75
C ASP A 387 9.23 16.22 2.34
N GLY A 388 8.23 16.54 1.49
CA GLY A 388 6.81 16.53 1.84
C GLY A 388 6.21 15.13 2.05
N TYR A 389 6.93 14.06 1.69
CA TYR A 389 6.46 12.67 1.76
C TYR A 389 7.37 11.80 2.61
N SER A 390 6.78 11.07 3.56
CA SER A 390 7.46 10.14 4.44
C SER A 390 6.84 8.76 4.30
N ALA A 391 7.44 7.93 3.44
CA ALA A 391 6.99 6.56 3.20
C ALA A 391 7.16 5.66 4.44
N VAL A 392 6.16 4.83 4.70
CA VAL A 392 6.19 3.83 5.78
C VAL A 392 6.10 2.42 5.20
N TYR A 393 5.22 2.22 4.22
CA TYR A 393 5.00 0.93 3.58
C TYR A 393 5.03 1.05 2.06
N TYR A 394 5.58 0.03 1.41
CA TYR A 394 5.59 -0.12 -0.04
C TYR A 394 4.85 -1.41 -0.42
N TYR A 395 3.99 -1.37 -1.43
CA TYR A 395 3.18 -2.50 -1.92
C TYR A 395 3.19 -2.61 -3.45
#